data_AF-H1VJQ9-F1
#
_entry.id   AF-H1VJQ9-F1
#
_cell.length_a   1.000
_cell.length_b   1.000
_cell.length_c   1.000
_cell.angle_alpha   90.00
_cell.angle_beta   90.00
_cell.angle_gamma   90.00
#
_symmetry.space_group_name_H-M   'P 1'
#
loop_
_entity.id
_entity.type
_entity.pdbx_description
1 polymer ?
#
loop_
_entity_poly.entity_id
_entity_poly.type
_entity_poly.pdbx_seq_one_letter_code
_entity_poly.pdbx_strand_id
1 'polypeptide(L)'
;MQEPALRKGMNTKQLQQAINNSPTGLDHLYDHAWTRITQYGEPDKARAFSLLRRAAFALRPLTVCEITEAALIDDSEDLLLEELPDALDADYIETEIVGLCSPLLMVRSESSGSDIGHQT
;
A
#
# COMPACT_ATOMS: atom_id res chain seq x y z
N MET A 1 5.60 5.50 23.47
CA MET A 1 6.18 4.14 23.52
C MET A 1 7.03 3.96 22.28
N GLN A 2 8.27 3.47 22.40
CA GLN A 2 9.17 3.29 21.26
C GLN A 2 8.75 2.05 20.46
N GLU A 3 8.43 2.23 19.18
CA GLU A 3 8.25 1.09 18.28
C GLU A 3 9.56 0.32 18.18
N PRO A 4 9.55 -1.03 18.31
CA PRO A 4 10.76 -1.81 18.15
C PRO A 4 11.26 -1.66 16.71
N ALA A 5 12.38 -0.95 16.54
CA ALA A 5 12.98 -0.72 15.24
C ALA A 5 13.35 -2.08 14.60
N LEU A 6 12.55 -2.50 13.61
CA LEU A 6 12.81 -3.70 12.82
C LEU A 6 14.07 -3.45 11.98
N ARG A 7 15.15 -4.16 12.30
CA ARG A 7 16.42 -4.03 11.59
C ARG A 7 16.44 -5.00 10.42
N LYS A 8 16.87 -4.53 9.24
CA LYS A 8 16.96 -5.33 8.00
C LYS A 8 17.69 -6.66 8.12
N GLY A 9 18.61 -6.80 9.08
CA GLY A 9 19.36 -8.05 9.33
C GLY A 9 18.68 -9.07 10.25
N MET A 10 17.45 -8.84 10.71
CA MET A 10 16.74 -9.77 11.60
C MET A 10 16.27 -11.00 10.82
N ASN A 11 16.48 -12.19 11.38
CA ASN A 11 15.97 -13.42 10.78
C ASN A 11 14.45 -13.57 11.04
N THR A 12 13.78 -14.48 10.32
CA THR A 12 12.33 -14.69 10.41
C THR A 12 11.83 -14.91 11.83
N LYS A 13 12.58 -15.65 12.66
CA LYS A 13 12.20 -15.91 14.06
C LYS A 13 12.27 -14.64 14.91
N GLN A 14 13.31 -13.84 14.71
CA GLN A 14 13.50 -12.55 15.40
C GLN A 14 12.44 -11.53 14.96
N LEU A 15 12.08 -11.50 13.68
CA LEU A 15 11.00 -10.66 13.15
C LEU A 15 9.66 -11.06 13.74
N GLN A 16 9.34 -12.36 13.75
CA GLN A 16 8.09 -12.87 14.33
C GLN A 16 7.99 -12.53 15.82
N GLN A 17 9.08 -12.68 16.56
CA GLN A 17 9.12 -12.35 17.98
C GLN A 17 8.99 -10.85 18.23
N ALA A 18 9.59 -10.01 17.38
CA ALA A 18 9.43 -8.55 17.46
C ALA A 18 7.97 -8.15 17.18
N ILE A 19 7.33 -8.72 16.16
CA ILE A 19 5.91 -8.49 15.84
C ILE A 19 5.00 -8.93 16.99
N ASN A 20 5.22 -10.13 17.53
CA ASN A 20 4.40 -10.68 18.63
C ASN A 20 4.55 -9.89 19.94
N ASN A 21 5.69 -9.22 20.14
CA ASN A 21 5.97 -8.40 21.31
C ASN A 21 5.68 -6.91 21.07
N SER A 22 5.32 -6.51 19.85
CA SER A 22 4.85 -5.15 19.59
C SER A 22 3.55 -4.92 20.35
N PRO A 23 3.37 -3.77 21.02
CA PRO A 23 2.10 -3.42 21.65
C PRO A 23 0.95 -3.52 20.64
N THR A 24 -0.27 -3.72 21.14
CA THR A 24 -1.55 -3.77 20.39
C THR A 24 -1.90 -2.49 19.61
N GLY A 25 -0.94 -1.62 19.31
CA GLY A 25 -1.10 -0.34 18.60
C GLY A 25 -1.47 -0.43 17.12
N LEU A 26 -1.84 -1.61 16.62
CA LEU A 26 -2.41 -1.74 15.27
C LEU A 26 -3.65 -0.89 15.10
N ASP A 27 -4.52 -0.82 16.12
CA ASP A 27 -5.74 0.00 16.08
C ASP A 27 -5.40 1.50 15.90
N HIS A 28 -4.39 1.98 16.62
CA HIS A 28 -3.91 3.36 16.47
C HIS A 28 -3.29 3.64 15.10
N LEU A 29 -2.68 2.63 14.45
CA LEU A 29 -2.16 2.76 13.08
C LEU A 29 -3.30 2.91 12.07
N TYR A 30 -4.39 2.15 12.23
CA TYR A 30 -5.58 2.29 11.40
C TYR A 30 -6.24 3.65 11.60
N ASP A 31 -6.46 4.06 12.85
CA ASP A 31 -7.06 5.37 13.17
C ASP A 31 -6.23 6.53 12.63
N HIS A 32 -4.90 6.46 12.77
CA HIS A 32 -3.98 7.47 12.28
C HIS A 32 -3.98 7.53 10.74
N ALA A 33 -3.91 6.38 10.07
CA ALA A 33 -3.94 6.31 8.61
C ALA A 33 -5.26 6.83 8.04
N TRP A 34 -6.37 6.44 8.66
CA TRP A 34 -7.70 6.95 8.30
C TRP A 34 -7.80 8.45 8.49
N THR A 35 -7.35 8.97 9.64
CA THR A 35 -7.31 10.41 9.93
C THR A 35 -6.50 11.15 8.86
N ARG A 36 -5.31 10.65 8.50
CA ARG A 36 -4.46 11.24 7.47
C ARG A 36 -5.17 11.31 6.11
N ILE A 37 -5.81 10.23 5.67
CA ILE A 37 -6.53 10.18 4.39
C ILE A 37 -7.69 11.18 4.39
N THR A 38 -8.43 11.29 5.50
CA THR A 38 -9.56 12.25 5.57
C THR A 38 -9.14 13.71 5.54
N GLN A 39 -7.86 14.01 5.81
CA GLN A 39 -7.28 15.35 5.80
C GLN A 39 -6.65 15.74 4.45
N TYR A 40 -6.57 14.81 3.48
CA TYR A 40 -6.12 15.13 2.13
C TYR A 40 -7.07 16.12 1.43
N GLY A 41 -6.53 16.83 0.44
CA GLY A 41 -7.35 17.58 -0.50
C GLY A 41 -8.29 16.63 -1.26
N GLU A 42 -9.41 17.16 -1.76
CA GLU A 42 -10.42 16.34 -2.45
C GLU A 42 -9.90 15.41 -3.56
N PRO A 43 -8.97 15.80 -4.47
CA PRO A 43 -8.48 14.87 -5.50
C PRO A 43 -7.77 13.65 -4.88
N ASP A 44 -6.79 13.88 -4.01
CA ASP A 44 -6.01 12.82 -3.36
C ASP A 44 -6.87 11.97 -2.43
N LYS A 45 -7.80 12.60 -1.72
CA LYS A 45 -8.78 11.92 -0.86
C LYS A 45 -9.67 11.00 -1.69
N ALA A 46 -10.33 11.53 -2.73
CA ALA A 46 -11.21 10.74 -3.60
C ALA A 46 -10.45 9.55 -4.22
N ARG A 47 -9.23 9.80 -4.68
CA ARG A 47 -8.34 8.75 -5.22
C ARG A 47 -8.01 7.68 -4.17
N ALA A 48 -7.61 8.07 -2.96
CA ALA A 48 -7.34 7.13 -1.87
C ALA A 48 -8.57 6.29 -1.51
N PHE A 49 -9.76 6.90 -1.43
CA PHE A 49 -11.02 6.18 -1.20
C PHE A 49 -11.34 5.21 -2.34
N SER A 50 -11.11 5.60 -3.59
CA SER A 50 -11.30 4.75 -4.76
C SER A 50 -10.39 3.52 -4.68
N LEU A 51 -9.09 3.72 -4.46
CA LEU A 51 -8.11 2.64 -4.30
C LEU A 51 -8.49 1.67 -3.17
N LEU A 52 -8.82 2.18 -1.99
CA LEU A 52 -9.20 1.36 -0.84
C LEU A 52 -10.47 0.55 -1.10
N ARG A 53 -11.49 1.18 -1.69
CA ARG A 53 -12.74 0.51 -2.06
C ARG A 53 -12.48 -0.60 -3.08
N ARG A 54 -11.73 -0.33 -4.15
CA ARG A 54 -11.40 -1.34 -5.17
C ARG A 54 -10.64 -2.51 -4.56
N ALA A 55 -9.66 -2.25 -3.69
CA ALA A 55 -8.90 -3.30 -3.01
C ALA A 55 -9.75 -4.11 -2.02
N ALA A 56 -10.65 -3.47 -1.25
CA ALA A 56 -11.46 -4.13 -0.24
C ALA A 56 -12.53 -5.06 -0.82
N PHE A 57 -13.07 -4.71 -1.99
CA PHE A 57 -14.16 -5.46 -2.63
C PHE A 57 -13.70 -6.33 -3.82
N ALA A 58 -12.41 -6.35 -4.15
CA ALA A 58 -11.88 -7.24 -5.17
C ALA A 58 -11.94 -8.71 -4.72
N LEU A 59 -12.32 -9.60 -5.64
CA LEU A 59 -12.36 -11.05 -5.39
C LEU A 59 -10.97 -11.69 -5.26
N ARG A 60 -9.93 -10.98 -5.67
CA ARG A 60 -8.52 -11.38 -5.62
C ARG A 60 -7.62 -10.14 -5.49
N PRO A 61 -6.35 -10.29 -5.09
CA PRO A 61 -5.38 -9.21 -5.24
C PRO A 61 -5.39 -8.67 -6.68
N LEU A 62 -5.44 -7.34 -6.79
CA LEU A 62 -5.36 -6.63 -8.06
C LEU A 62 -3.89 -6.38 -8.39
N THR A 63 -3.57 -6.43 -9.68
CA THR A 63 -2.30 -5.90 -10.20
C THR A 63 -2.28 -4.38 -10.12
N VAL A 64 -1.09 -3.78 -10.26
CA VAL A 64 -0.95 -2.32 -10.33
C VAL A 64 -1.79 -1.74 -11.47
N CYS A 65 -1.77 -2.36 -12.66
CA CYS A 65 -2.58 -1.89 -13.79
C CYS A 65 -4.08 -1.93 -13.46
N GLU A 66 -4.56 -3.06 -12.94
CA GLU A 66 -5.99 -3.24 -12.65
C GLU A 66 -6.50 -2.26 -11.59
N ILE A 67 -5.74 -2.01 -10.52
CA ILE A 67 -6.17 -1.07 -9.48
C ILE A 67 -6.08 0.37 -9.98
N THR A 68 -5.11 0.71 -10.82
CA THR A 68 -5.02 2.03 -11.45
C THR A 68 -6.23 2.30 -12.34
N GLU A 69 -6.55 1.39 -13.26
CA GLU A 69 -7.70 1.56 -14.16
C GLU A 69 -9.01 1.59 -13.36
N ALA A 70 -9.19 0.67 -12.41
CA ALA A 70 -10.40 0.62 -11.61
C ALA A 70 -10.57 1.85 -10.70
N ALA A 71 -9.47 2.50 -10.29
CA ALA A 71 -9.54 3.71 -9.49
C ALA A 71 -10.06 4.93 -10.27
N LEU A 72 -9.95 4.91 -11.60
CA LEU A 72 -10.42 5.96 -12.52
C LEU A 72 -11.90 5.82 -12.93
N ILE A 73 -12.55 4.73 -12.53
CA ILE A 73 -13.98 4.55 -12.72
C ILE A 73 -14.71 5.37 -11.65
N ASP A 74 -15.43 6.40 -12.08
CA ASP A 74 -16.17 7.31 -11.22
C ASP A 74 -17.49 6.71 -10.69
N ASP A 75 -18.26 7.50 -9.95
CA ASP A 75 -19.54 7.06 -9.37
C ASP A 75 -20.64 6.81 -10.43
N SER A 76 -20.45 7.32 -11.65
CA SER A 76 -21.32 7.04 -12.80
C SER A 76 -20.88 5.83 -13.63
N GLU A 77 -19.85 5.11 -13.15
CA GLU A 77 -19.23 3.96 -13.82
C GLU A 77 -18.50 4.30 -15.13
N ASP A 78 -18.27 5.58 -15.41
CA ASP A 78 -17.52 6.04 -16.57
C ASP A 78 -16.02 6.01 -16.27
N LEU A 79 -15.24 5.55 -17.26
CA LEU A 79 -13.79 5.48 -17.17
C LEU A 79 -13.16 6.78 -17.71
N LEU A 80 -12.51 7.53 -16.82
CA LEU A 80 -11.77 8.76 -17.17
C LEU A 80 -10.41 8.41 -17.78
N LEU A 81 -10.40 8.09 -19.08
CA LEU A 81 -9.20 7.66 -19.81
C LEU A 81 -8.12 8.74 -19.86
N GLU A 82 -8.51 10.01 -19.85
CA GLU A 82 -7.61 11.16 -19.85
C GLU A 82 -6.80 11.32 -18.56
N GLU A 83 -7.23 10.67 -17.47
CA GLU A 83 -6.57 10.67 -16.16
C GLU A 83 -5.64 9.45 -15.99
N LEU A 84 -5.42 8.65 -17.04
CA LEU A 84 -4.44 7.58 -17.02
C LEU A 84 -3.02 8.16 -16.86
N PRO A 85 -2.16 7.53 -16.04
CA PRO A 85 -0.78 7.97 -15.91
C PRO A 85 0.01 7.68 -17.19
N ASP A 86 0.98 8.54 -17.50
CA ASP A 86 1.90 8.34 -18.61
C ASP A 86 2.76 7.07 -18.43
N ALA A 87 3.07 6.70 -17.19
CA ALA A 87 3.84 5.52 -16.84
C ALA A 87 3.42 4.91 -15.50
N LEU A 88 3.42 3.59 -15.42
CA LEU A 88 3.25 2.81 -14.18
C LEU A 88 4.61 2.37 -13.63
N ASP A 89 5.45 3.36 -13.30
CA ASP A 89 6.78 3.10 -12.74
C ASP A 89 6.77 3.03 -11.21
N ALA A 90 7.94 2.85 -10.62
CA ALA A 90 8.08 2.74 -9.17
C ALA A 90 7.66 4.03 -8.44
N ASP A 91 7.90 5.20 -9.04
CA ASP A 91 7.56 6.49 -8.43
C ASP A 91 6.04 6.66 -8.38
N TYR A 92 5.35 6.34 -9.48
CA TYR A 92 3.90 6.29 -9.51
C TYR A 92 3.33 5.31 -8.48
N ILE A 93 3.88 4.10 -8.40
CA ILE A 93 3.41 3.10 -7.41
C ILE A 93 3.61 3.60 -5.97
N GLU A 94 4.75 4.22 -5.69
CA GLU A 94 5.09 4.69 -4.36
C GLU A 94 4.27 5.92 -3.94
N THR A 95 4.01 6.84 -4.86
CA THR A 95 3.34 8.11 -4.55
C THR A 95 1.82 8.03 -4.73
N GLU A 96 1.36 7.49 -5.86
CA GLU A 96 -0.05 7.52 -6.31
C GLU A 96 -0.87 6.30 -5.91
N ILE A 97 -0.24 5.28 -5.28
CA ILE A 97 -0.93 4.08 -4.80
C ILE A 97 -0.59 3.81 -3.33
N VAL A 98 0.67 3.46 -3.05
CA VAL A 98 1.10 3.06 -1.70
C VAL A 98 1.13 4.26 -0.78
N GLY A 99 1.68 5.39 -1.21
CA GLY A 99 1.85 6.60 -0.42
C GLY A 99 0.52 7.14 0.09
N LEU A 100 -0.48 7.26 -0.79
CA LEU A 100 -1.83 7.70 -0.46
C LEU A 100 -2.49 6.81 0.60
N CYS A 101 -2.35 5.49 0.47
CA CYS A 101 -3.10 4.54 1.28
C CYS A 101 -2.31 3.92 2.44
N SER A 102 -1.00 4.18 2.57
CA SER A 102 -0.15 3.50 3.56
C SER A 102 -0.59 3.77 5.01
N PRO A 103 -0.65 2.74 5.88
CA PRO A 103 -0.23 1.35 5.67
C PRO A 103 -1.37 0.41 5.21
N LEU A 104 -2.54 0.95 4.84
CA LEU A 104 -3.75 0.18 4.55
C LEU A 104 -3.67 -0.60 3.23
N LEU A 105 -2.81 -0.16 2.31
CA LEU A 105 -2.59 -0.80 1.01
C LEU A 105 -1.10 -1.01 0.78
N MET A 106 -0.77 -2.18 0.22
CA MET A 106 0.61 -2.58 -0.05
C MET A 106 0.69 -3.27 -1.40
N VAL A 107 1.77 -3.01 -2.15
CA VAL A 107 2.09 -3.72 -3.39
C VAL A 107 3.10 -4.81 -3.08
N ARG A 108 2.85 -6.03 -3.56
CA ARG A 108 3.76 -7.16 -3.41
C ARG A 108 4.68 -7.23 -4.62
N SER A 109 5.99 -7.12 -4.42
CA SER A 109 6.95 -7.48 -5.46
C SER A 109 7.02 -8.99 -5.56
N GLU A 110 6.92 -9.55 -6.76
CA GLU A 110 7.36 -10.93 -6.97
C GLU A 110 8.87 -10.96 -6.77
N SER A 111 9.32 -11.44 -5.62
CA SER A 111 10.74 -11.66 -5.40
C SER A 111 11.21 -12.71 -6.41
N SER A 112 11.96 -12.30 -7.43
CA SER A 112 12.87 -13.22 -8.09
C SER A 112 13.84 -13.66 -7.01
N GLY A 113 13.74 -14.93 -6.60
CA GLY A 113 14.66 -15.54 -5.65
C GLY A 113 16.06 -15.55 -6.25
N SER A 114 16.83 -14.50 -6.03
CA SER A 114 18.26 -14.52 -6.28
C SER A 114 18.93 -14.96 -5.00
N ASP A 115 19.34 -16.23 -4.97
CA ASP A 115 20.29 -16.81 -4.03
C ASP A 115 21.48 -15.85 -3.82
N ILE A 116 21.59 -15.27 -2.63
CA ILE A 116 22.81 -14.60 -2.18
C ILE A 116 23.47 -15.54 -1.17
N GLY A 117 24.13 -16.55 -1.71
CA GLY A 117 24.90 -17.57 -1.00
C GLY A 117 26.40 -17.55 -1.30
N HIS A 118 26.94 -16.50 -1.93
CA HIS A 118 28.35 -16.43 -2.32
C HIS A 118 28.94 -15.02 -2.19
N GLN A 119 29.19 -14.57 -0.96
CA GLN A 119 30.24 -13.60 -0.68
C GLN A 119 31.00 -14.07 0.57
N THR A 120 32.23 -14.55 0.34
CA THR A 120 33.25 -14.86 1.35
C THR A 120 34.00 -13.61 1.77
#